data_AF-A0A524AVP4-F1
#
_entry.id   AF-A0A524AVP4-F1
#
_cell.length_a   1.000
_cell.length_b   1.000
_cell.length_c   1.000
_cell.angle_alpha   90.00
_cell.angle_beta   90.00
_cell.angle_gamma   90.00
#
_symmetry.space_group_name_H-M   'P 1'
#
loop_
_entity.id
_entity.type
_entity.pdbx_description
1 polymer ?
#
loop_
_entity_poly.entity_id
_entity_poly.type
_entity_poly.pdbx_seq_one_letter_code
_entity_poly.pdbx_strand_id
1 'polypeptide(L)' 'ALKAQAIGVDFVVISPVQATQTHPDTVPIGWGAAQEVVNRLNIPVYFLGGMGLEDLDKALEVGAQGIAGVSAF' A
#
# COMPACT_ATOMS: atom_id res chain seq x y z
N ALA A 1 -9.83 4.28 2.28
CA ALA A 1 -10.11 3.13 1.40
C ALA A 1 -11.58 3.10 0.93
N LEU A 2 -12.54 2.56 1.69
CA LEU A 2 -13.92 2.36 1.20
C LEU A 2 -14.64 3.64 0.73
N LYS A 3 -14.48 4.75 1.46
CA LYS A 3 -15.02 6.05 1.03
C LYS A 3 -14.40 6.52 -0.29
N ALA A 4 -13.11 6.26 -0.52
CA ALA A 4 -12.44 6.61 -1.76
C ALA A 4 -13.01 5.79 -2.94
N GLN A 5 -13.22 4.49 -2.76
CA GLN A 5 -13.92 3.68 -3.75
C GLN A 5 -15.33 4.21 -4.04
N ALA A 6 -16.08 4.60 -3.00
CA ALA A 6 -17.45 5.08 -3.16
C ALA A 6 -17.55 6.39 -3.96
N ILE A 7 -16.50 7.21 -3.99
CA ILE A 7 -16.45 8.43 -4.81
C ILE A 7 -15.89 8.18 -6.22
N GLY A 8 -15.66 6.91 -6.60
CA GLY A 8 -15.27 6.52 -7.96
C GLY A 8 -13.82 6.79 -8.33
N VAL A 9 -12.89 6.71 -7.36
CA VAL A 9 -11.45 6.79 -7.69
C VAL A 9 -10.99 5.58 -8.52
N ASP A 10 -10.04 5.81 -9.41
CA ASP A 10 -9.47 4.74 -10.25
C ASP A 10 -8.58 3.77 -9.46
N PHE A 11 -7.92 4.24 -8.40
CA PHE A 11 -7.08 3.42 -7.52
C PHE A 11 -6.88 4.11 -6.17
N VAL A 12 -6.30 3.36 -5.22
CA VAL A 12 -5.83 3.93 -3.94
C VAL A 12 -4.37 3.57 -3.69
N VAL A 13 -3.70 4.46 -2.96
CA VAL A 13 -2.37 4.22 -2.40
C VAL A 13 -2.51 4.09 -0.89
N ILE A 14 -1.88 3.08 -0.31
CA ILE A 14 -1.90 2.81 1.12
C ILE A 14 -0.49 3.01 1.68
N SER A 15 -0.34 3.87 2.69
CA SER A 15 0.95 4.17 3.31
C SER A 15 0.85 4.69 4.75
N PRO A 16 1.94 4.59 5.54
CA PRO A 16 3.10 3.75 5.28
C PRO A 16 2.82 2.28 5.62
N VAL A 17 3.13 1.37 4.70
CA VAL A 17 2.98 -0.09 4.94
C VAL A 17 4.14 -0.62 5.79
N GLN A 18 5.35 -0.14 5.55
CA GLN A 18 6.57 -0.42 6.33
C GLN A 18 7.18 0.90 6.86
N ALA A 19 8.12 0.78 7.80
CA ALA A 19 8.84 1.94 8.32
C ALA A 19 9.59 2.66 7.18
N THR A 20 9.61 3.99 7.21
CA THR A 20 10.23 4.80 6.16
C THR A 20 10.99 5.97 6.74
N GLN A 21 12.11 6.33 6.13
CA GLN A 21 12.94 7.46 6.57
C GLN A 21 12.27 8.82 6.34
N THR A 22 11.32 8.91 5.40
CA THR A 22 10.59 10.16 5.14
C THR A 22 9.65 10.54 6.28
N HIS A 23 9.16 9.55 7.02
CA HIS A 23 8.27 9.73 8.17
C HIS A 23 8.66 8.71 9.27
N PRO A 24 9.80 8.91 9.95
CA PRO A 24 10.38 7.92 10.86
C PRO A 24 9.54 7.69 12.12
N ASP A 25 8.77 8.69 12.54
CA ASP A 25 7.94 8.64 13.75
C ASP A 25 6.53 8.07 13.50
N THR A 26 6.18 7.76 12.24
CA THR A 26 4.87 7.21 11.89
C THR A 26 4.85 5.71 12.08
N VAL A 27 3.92 5.22 12.90
CA VAL A 27 3.66 3.79 13.06
C VAL A 27 3.12 3.21 11.73
N PRO A 28 3.81 2.25 11.10
CA PRO A 28 3.31 1.63 9.88
C PRO A 28 2.02 0.85 10.12
N ILE A 29 1.15 0.80 9.12
CA ILE A 29 -0.06 -0.03 9.22
C ILE A 29 0.27 -1.53 9.21
N GLY A 30 1.42 -1.91 8.64
CA GLY A 30 1.86 -3.28 8.50
C GLY A 30 1.16 -4.06 7.38
N TRP A 31 1.78 -5.17 6.99
CA TRP A 31 1.32 -6.03 5.90
C TRP A 31 -0.06 -6.64 6.16
N GLY A 32 -0.37 -7.04 7.40
CA GLY A 32 -1.66 -7.65 7.74
C GLY A 32 -2.83 -6.69 7.50
N ALA A 33 -2.76 -5.47 8.06
CA ALA A 33 -3.80 -4.47 7.86
C ALA A 33 -3.85 -3.99 6.39
N ALA A 34 -2.70 -3.91 5.71
CA ALA A 34 -2.66 -3.59 4.28
C ALA A 34 -3.41 -4.64 3.44
N GLN A 35 -3.21 -5.92 3.73
CA GLN A 35 -3.93 -7.02 3.07
C GLN A 35 -5.44 -6.99 3.38
N GLU A 36 -5.84 -6.67 4.61
CA GLU A 36 -7.27 -6.48 4.93
C GLU A 36 -7.91 -5.35 4.11
N VAL A 37 -7.17 -4.29 3.81
CA VAL A 37 -7.66 -3.20 2.94
C VAL A 37 -7.83 -3.70 1.51
N VAL A 38 -6.84 -4.41 0.96
CA VAL A 38 -6.92 -5.00 -0.39
C VAL A 38 -8.13 -5.91 -0.51
N ASN A 39 -8.34 -6.82 0.45
CA ASN A 39 -9.44 -7.79 0.46
C ASN A 39 -10.84 -7.15 0.49
N ARG A 40 -10.95 -5.85 0.83
CA ARG A 40 -12.21 -5.12 0.94
C ARG A 40 -12.48 -4.19 -0.23
N LEU A 41 -11.51 -3.99 -1.12
CA LEU A 41 -11.62 -3.06 -2.23
C LEU A 41 -11.77 -3.81 -3.56
N ASN A 42 -12.58 -3.25 -4.44
CA ASN A 42 -12.79 -3.71 -5.82
C ASN A 42 -12.11 -2.77 -6.84
N ILE A 43 -11.12 -2.02 -6.38
CA ILE A 43 -10.32 -1.08 -7.18
C ILE A 43 -8.84 -1.36 -6.92
N PRO A 44 -7.94 -1.06 -7.87
CA PRO A 44 -6.51 -1.23 -7.71
C PRO A 44 -5.95 -0.59 -6.43
N VAL A 45 -5.06 -1.32 -5.77
CA VAL A 45 -4.37 -0.87 -4.56
C VAL A 45 -2.86 -0.91 -4.79
N TYR A 46 -2.16 0.18 -4.49
CA TYR A 46 -0.70 0.23 -4.50
C TYR A 46 -0.18 0.51 -3.09
N PHE A 47 0.88 -0.20 -2.69
CA PHE A 47 1.53 0.02 -1.40
C PHE A 47 2.65 1.04 -1.49
N LEU A 48 2.77 1.86 -0.45
CA LEU A 48 3.77 2.91 -0.34
C LEU A 48 4.26 3.01 1.11
N GLY A 49 5.46 3.53 1.30
CA GLY A 49 6.09 3.73 2.60
C GLY A 49 6.90 2.51 2.99
N GLY A 50 8.22 2.65 2.86
CA GLY A 50 9.17 1.57 3.11
C GLY A 50 9.08 0.43 2.11
N MET A 51 8.62 0.70 0.88
CA MET A 51 8.57 -0.29 -0.21
C MET A 51 9.85 -0.26 -1.03
N GLY A 52 10.41 -1.43 -1.31
CA GLY A 52 11.49 -1.68 -2.28
C GLY A 52 11.07 -2.68 -3.36
N LEU A 53 11.90 -2.87 -4.38
CA LEU A 53 11.64 -3.82 -5.48
C LEU A 53 11.41 -5.26 -4.97
N GLU A 54 12.10 -5.62 -3.90
CA GLU A 54 11.96 -6.90 -3.21
C GLU A 54 10.56 -7.15 -2.62
N ASP A 55 9.77 -6.10 -2.40
CA ASP A 55 8.41 -6.21 -1.87
C ASP A 55 7.36 -6.44 -2.96
N LEU A 56 7.72 -6.32 -4.25
CA LEU A 56 6.76 -6.37 -5.35
C LEU A 56 6.03 -7.71 -5.40
N ASP A 57 6.76 -8.83 -5.38
CA ASP A 57 6.16 -10.16 -5.45
C ASP A 57 5.19 -10.38 -4.29
N LYS A 58 5.57 -9.96 -3.08
CA LYS A 58 4.71 -10.04 -1.90
C LYS A 58 3.46 -9.16 -2.02
N ALA A 59 3.59 -7.94 -2.56
CA ALA A 59 2.45 -7.06 -2.80
C ALA A 59 1.43 -7.70 -3.76
N LEU A 60 1.92 -8.32 -4.84
CA LEU A 60 1.07 -9.05 -5.78
C LEU A 60 0.41 -10.28 -5.15
N GLU A 61 1.15 -11.06 -4.34
CA GLU A 61 0.61 -12.23 -3.63
C GLU A 61 -0.55 -11.89 -2.69
N VAL A 62 -0.51 -10.72 -2.03
CA VAL A 62 -1.58 -10.28 -1.13
C VAL A 62 -2.70 -9.53 -1.85
N GLY A 63 -2.67 -9.48 -3.19
CA GLY A 63 -3.73 -8.95 -4.06
C GLY A 63 -3.60 -7.46 -4.40
N ALA A 64 -2.53 -6.78 -4.01
CA ALA A 64 -2.26 -5.42 -4.46
C ALA A 64 -1.83 -5.43 -5.94
N GLN A 65 -1.99 -4.30 -6.64
CA GLN A 65 -1.54 -4.13 -8.03
C GLN A 65 -0.06 -3.76 -8.15
N GLY A 66 0.60 -3.42 -7.05
CA GLY A 66 2.03 -3.19 -7.01
C GLY A 66 2.47 -2.29 -5.87
N ILE A 67 3.66 -1.70 -6.03
CA ILE A 67 4.30 -0.81 -5.08
C ILE A 67 4.57 0.56 -5.69
N ALA A 68 4.71 1.57 -4.84
CA ALA A 68 5.23 2.88 -5.16
C ALA A 68 6.36 3.23 -4.17
N GLY A 69 7.38 3.95 -4.67
CA GLY A 69 8.55 4.33 -3.89
C GLY A 69 8.87 5.81 -4.05
N VAL A 70 9.44 6.40 -2.99
CA VAL A 70 9.97 7.78 -3.01
C VAL A 70 11.49 7.76 -3.09
N SER A 71 12.14 6.92 -2.27
CA SER A 71 13.60 6.81 -2.16
C SER A 71 14.16 5.48 -2.63
N ALA A 72 13.30 4.56 -3.09
CA ALA A 72 13.68 3.20 -3.47
C ALA A 72 14.07 3.07 -4.96
N PHE A 73 13.86 4.15 -5.74
CA PHE A 73 14.13 4.25 -7.18
C PHE A 73 14.88 5.56 -7.44
#